data_AF-A0A3B9EN79-F1
#
_entry.id   AF-A0A3B9EN79-F1
#
_cell.length_a   1.000
_cell.length_b   1.000
_cell.length_c   1.000
_cell.angle_alpha   90.00
_cell.angle_beta   90.00
_cell.angle_gamma   90.00
#
_symmetry.space_group_name_H-M   'P 1'
#
loop_
_entity.id
_entity.type
_entity.pdbx_description
1 polymer ?
#
loop_
_entity_poly.entity_id
_entity_poly.type
_entity_poly.pdbx_seq_one_letter_code
_entity_poly.pdbx_strand_id
1 'polypeptide(L)'
;TGSGQISGSFTVQSAQDLALLLRAGALPAPIKILEERTVGASLGADSIAAGEIACVVGLIAVIIFMAVAYGRFGLMADIALVFNLLLILATLSIIQATLTLPGIAGIVLTVGMAVDANVLIFERIREEVRAGRTPISAIDAGYSRALTTIIDANVTTLIAAILLYAFGSGPVRGFAVTLAIGIATSMFTAIMVTRLMVVAWLRRTRPQELPV
;
A
#
# COMPACT_ATOMS: atom_id res chain seq x y z
N THR A 1 30.32 -24.92 -44.86
CA THR A 1 28.96 -25.47 -44.63
C THR A 1 29.11 -26.91 -44.21
N GLY A 2 29.13 -27.17 -42.91
CA GLY A 2 29.22 -28.53 -42.36
C GLY A 2 27.89 -28.92 -41.75
N SER A 3 27.34 -30.07 -42.12
CA SER A 3 26.18 -30.68 -41.47
C SER A 3 26.63 -31.91 -40.69
N GLY A 4 26.33 -31.94 -39.39
CA GLY A 4 26.58 -33.10 -38.52
C GLY A 4 25.26 -33.60 -37.94
N GLN A 5 25.10 -34.93 -37.89
CA GLN A 5 23.96 -35.58 -37.26
C GLN A 5 24.45 -36.40 -36.06
N ILE A 6 23.90 -36.12 -34.89
CA ILE A 6 24.15 -36.90 -33.68
C ILE A 6 22.94 -37.80 -33.47
N SER A 7 23.17 -39.11 -33.43
CA SER A 7 22.11 -40.13 -33.27
C SER A 7 22.38 -40.98 -32.03
N GLY A 8 21.31 -41.38 -31.34
CA GLY A 8 21.34 -42.15 -30.11
C GLY A 8 19.93 -42.40 -29.57
N SER A 9 19.81 -43.04 -28.42
CA SER A 9 18.53 -43.28 -27.74
C SER A 9 18.05 -42.02 -27.00
N PHE A 10 17.73 -40.96 -27.74
CA PHE A 10 17.23 -39.72 -27.15
C PHE A 10 15.71 -39.72 -27.04
N THR A 11 15.20 -39.18 -25.93
CA THR A 11 13.81 -38.73 -25.87
C THR A 11 13.68 -37.39 -26.59
N VAL A 12 12.47 -37.04 -27.03
CA VAL A 12 12.20 -35.76 -27.71
C VAL A 12 12.70 -34.57 -26.89
N GLN A 13 12.48 -34.58 -25.58
CA GLN A 13 12.94 -33.54 -24.65
C GLN A 13 14.48 -33.43 -24.65
N SER A 14 15.18 -34.55 -24.45
CA SER A 14 16.65 -34.57 -24.39
C SER A 14 17.32 -34.16 -25.71
N ALA A 15 16.68 -34.50 -26.85
CA ALA A 15 17.16 -34.08 -28.16
C ALA A 15 17.02 -32.57 -28.36
N GLN A 16 15.92 -31.98 -27.88
CA GLN A 16 15.69 -30.53 -27.90
C GLN A 16 16.68 -29.79 -26.99
N ASP A 17 16.90 -30.27 -25.77
CA ASP A 17 17.85 -29.67 -24.83
C ASP A 17 19.28 -29.72 -25.38
N LEU A 18 19.70 -30.87 -25.94
CA LEU A 18 21.02 -31.01 -26.57
C LEU A 18 21.18 -30.09 -27.78
N ALA A 19 20.14 -29.98 -28.63
CA ALA A 19 20.15 -29.06 -29.75
C ALA A 19 20.24 -27.60 -29.30
N LEU A 20 19.59 -27.25 -28.19
CA LEU A 20 19.63 -25.91 -27.60
C LEU A 20 21.02 -25.61 -27.04
N LEU A 21 21.64 -26.54 -26.31
CA LEU A 21 23.00 -26.41 -25.80
C LEU A 21 24.04 -26.26 -26.93
N LEU A 22 23.93 -27.06 -27.99
CA LEU A 22 24.82 -26.97 -29.15
C LEU A 22 24.65 -25.66 -29.93
N ARG A 23 23.42 -25.10 -29.97
CA ARG A 23 23.15 -23.78 -30.56
C ARG A 23 23.65 -22.63 -29.68
N ALA A 24 23.58 -22.78 -28.37
CA ALA A 24 24.04 -21.77 -27.41
C ALA A 24 25.58 -21.64 -27.39
N GLY A 25 26.29 -22.69 -27.78
CA GLY A 25 27.76 -22.72 -27.84
C GLY A 25 28.42 -22.86 -26.47
N ALA A 26 29.75 -22.94 -26.46
CA ALA A 26 30.50 -23.02 -25.21
C ALA A 26 30.50 -21.67 -24.49
N LEU A 27 30.29 -21.67 -23.17
CA LEU A 27 30.34 -20.47 -22.36
C LEU A 27 31.77 -19.87 -22.39
N PRO A 28 31.93 -18.56 -22.66
CA PRO A 28 33.25 -17.91 -22.79
C PRO A 28 34.02 -17.80 -21.46
N ALA A 29 33.36 -18.03 -20.33
CA ALA A 29 33.95 -18.08 -18.99
C ALA A 29 33.09 -18.96 -18.05
N PRO A 30 33.67 -19.55 -16.98
CA PRO A 30 32.90 -20.33 -16.02
C PRO A 30 31.89 -19.44 -15.28
N ILE A 31 30.60 -19.71 -15.48
CA ILE A 31 29.52 -19.05 -14.76
C ILE A 31 29.43 -19.67 -13.36
N LYS A 32 29.51 -18.83 -12.33
CA LYS A 32 29.08 -19.19 -10.98
C LYS A 32 27.68 -18.64 -10.75
N ILE A 33 26.72 -19.52 -10.50
CA ILE A 33 25.38 -19.13 -10.07
C ILE A 33 25.51 -18.58 -8.65
N LEU A 34 25.31 -17.26 -8.49
CA LEU A 34 25.43 -16.59 -7.19
C LEU A 34 24.16 -16.76 -6.34
N GLU A 35 22.99 -16.80 -6.98
CA GLU A 35 21.71 -17.04 -6.33
C GLU A 35 20.70 -17.55 -7.38
N GLU A 36 19.95 -18.60 -7.05
CA GLU A 36 18.85 -19.12 -7.85
C GLU A 36 17.58 -19.07 -7.00
N ARG A 37 16.56 -18.34 -7.48
CA ARG A 37 15.24 -18.30 -6.86
C ARG A 37 14.19 -18.78 -7.84
N THR A 38 13.79 -20.04 -7.67
CA THR A 38 12.71 -20.63 -8.45
C THR A 38 11.41 -20.51 -7.66
N VAL A 39 10.54 -19.60 -8.09
CA VAL A 39 9.19 -19.47 -7.53
C VAL A 39 8.23 -20.15 -8.48
N GLY A 40 7.59 -21.23 -8.03
CA GLY A 40 6.54 -21.89 -8.80
C GLY A 40 5.33 -20.98 -8.97
N ALA A 41 4.72 -20.99 -10.16
CA ALA A 41 3.55 -20.16 -10.47
C ALA A 41 2.37 -20.39 -9.49
N SER A 42 2.22 -21.62 -8.98
CA SER A 42 1.21 -21.96 -7.95
C SER A 42 1.46 -21.22 -6.63
N LEU A 43 2.68 -21.21 -6.11
CA LEU A 43 3.02 -20.46 -4.88
C LEU A 43 2.78 -18.96 -5.03
N GLY A 44 3.06 -18.41 -6.22
CA GLY A 44 2.77 -17.01 -6.52
C GLY A 44 1.28 -16.70 -6.47
N ALA A 45 0.46 -17.54 -7.12
CA ALA A 45 -0.99 -17.39 -7.14
C ALA A 45 -1.61 -17.51 -5.74
N ASP A 46 -1.20 -18.53 -4.97
CA ASP A 46 -1.67 -18.75 -3.60
C ASP A 46 -1.35 -17.57 -2.69
N SER A 47 -0.16 -16.99 -2.84
CA SER A 47 0.25 -15.84 -2.04
C SER A 47 -0.53 -14.57 -2.38
N ILE A 48 -0.86 -14.35 -3.66
CA ILE A 48 -1.68 -13.22 -4.09
C ILE A 48 -3.09 -13.38 -3.52
N ALA A 49 -3.68 -14.57 -3.64
CA ALA A 49 -5.01 -14.87 -3.11
C ALA A 49 -5.06 -14.68 -1.58
N ALA A 50 -4.06 -15.19 -0.85
CA ALA A 50 -3.96 -14.99 0.59
C ALA A 50 -3.80 -13.51 0.96
N GLY A 51 -3.01 -12.76 0.19
CA GLY A 51 -2.82 -11.32 0.37
C GLY A 51 -4.10 -10.51 0.13
N GLU A 52 -4.86 -10.87 -0.91
CA GLU A 52 -6.17 -10.27 -1.21
C GLU A 52 -7.16 -10.52 -0.07
N ILE A 53 -7.27 -11.78 0.39
CA ILE A 53 -8.15 -12.12 1.52
C ILE A 53 -7.73 -11.36 2.78
N ALA A 54 -6.44 -11.31 3.11
CA ALA A 54 -5.93 -10.58 4.27
C ALA A 54 -6.25 -9.08 4.17
N CYS A 55 -6.13 -8.48 2.99
CA CYS A 55 -6.47 -7.08 2.75
C CYS A 55 -7.98 -6.82 2.93
N VAL A 56 -8.84 -7.69 2.39
CA VAL A 56 -10.31 -7.56 2.51
C VAL A 56 -10.76 -7.73 3.96
N VAL A 57 -10.26 -8.76 4.65
CA VAL A 57 -10.58 -9.00 6.07
C VAL A 57 -10.09 -7.84 6.93
N GLY A 58 -8.87 -7.36 6.70
CA GLY A 58 -8.31 -6.20 7.39
C GLY A 58 -9.14 -4.94 7.17
N LEU A 59 -9.52 -4.65 5.92
CA LEU A 59 -10.37 -3.51 5.57
C LEU A 59 -11.73 -3.57 6.29
N ILE A 60 -12.38 -4.73 6.28
CA ILE A 60 -13.68 -4.91 6.96
C ILE A 60 -13.53 -4.72 8.47
N ALA A 61 -12.49 -5.29 9.09
CA ALA A 61 -12.24 -5.14 10.52
C ALA A 61 -12.03 -3.68 10.92
N VAL A 62 -11.28 -2.93 10.11
CA VAL A 62 -11.05 -1.50 10.30
C VAL A 62 -12.33 -0.69 10.16
N ILE A 63 -13.14 -0.93 9.11
CA ILE A 63 -14.42 -0.23 8.91
C ILE A 63 -15.35 -0.46 10.11
N ILE A 64 -15.46 -1.71 10.59
CA ILE A 64 -16.27 -2.03 11.76
C ILE A 64 -15.75 -1.28 12.99
N PHE A 65 -14.43 -1.31 13.22
CA PHE A 65 -13.82 -0.59 14.33
C PHE A 65 -14.10 0.92 14.28
N MET A 66 -13.94 1.55 13.11
CA MET A 66 -14.17 2.98 12.92
C MET A 66 -15.65 3.35 13.12
N ALA A 67 -16.57 2.56 12.57
CA ALA A 67 -17.99 2.76 12.75
C ALA A 67 -18.43 2.64 14.22
N VAL A 68 -17.87 1.68 14.97
CA VAL A 68 -18.20 1.48 16.40
C VAL A 68 -17.57 2.54 17.29
N ALA A 69 -16.30 2.90 17.09
CA ALA A 69 -15.57 3.81 17.96
C ALA A 69 -15.88 5.30 17.70
N TYR A 70 -16.15 5.66 16.43
CA TYR A 70 -16.29 7.06 15.99
C TYR A 70 -17.65 7.38 15.34
N GLY A 71 -18.56 6.41 15.23
CA GLY A 71 -19.92 6.62 14.73
C GLY A 71 -19.95 7.27 13.35
N ARG A 72 -20.54 8.48 13.26
CA ARG A 72 -20.67 9.23 12.00
C ARG A 72 -19.35 9.76 11.46
N PHE A 73 -18.41 10.12 12.33
CA PHE A 73 -17.06 10.53 11.91
C PHE A 73 -16.29 9.33 11.35
N GLY A 74 -16.47 8.16 11.95
CA GLY A 74 -15.93 6.88 11.46
C GLY A 74 -16.39 6.59 10.03
N LEU A 75 -17.70 6.65 9.78
CA LEU A 75 -18.27 6.44 8.44
C LEU A 75 -17.71 7.40 7.38
N MET A 76 -17.44 8.66 7.73
CA MET A 76 -16.81 9.60 6.79
C MET A 76 -15.35 9.24 6.50
N ALA A 77 -14.61 8.81 7.53
CA ALA A 77 -13.24 8.31 7.36
C ALA A 77 -13.20 7.03 6.53
N ASP A 78 -14.17 6.12 6.68
CA ASP A 78 -14.24 4.89 5.89
C ASP A 78 -14.44 5.18 4.39
N ILE A 79 -15.27 6.18 4.06
CA ILE A 79 -15.43 6.62 2.67
C ILE A 79 -14.10 7.18 2.13
N ALA A 80 -13.39 7.98 2.93
CA ALA A 80 -12.08 8.50 2.57
C ALA A 80 -11.03 7.37 2.43
N LEU A 81 -11.11 6.33 3.26
CA LEU A 81 -10.24 5.15 3.20
C LEU A 81 -10.44 4.36 1.90
N VAL A 82 -11.70 4.13 1.49
CA VAL A 82 -12.01 3.48 0.21
C VAL A 82 -11.47 4.31 -0.95
N PHE A 83 -11.66 5.63 -0.91
CA PHE A 83 -11.11 6.53 -1.92
C PHE A 83 -9.57 6.50 -1.94
N ASN A 84 -8.92 6.41 -0.78
CA ASN A 84 -7.48 6.26 -0.67
C ASN A 84 -6.98 4.98 -1.34
N LEU A 85 -7.65 3.85 -1.10
CA LEU A 85 -7.30 2.58 -1.74
C LEU A 85 -7.41 2.66 -3.26
N LEU A 86 -8.46 3.30 -3.77
CA LEU A 86 -8.62 3.56 -5.21
C LEU A 86 -7.49 4.41 -5.78
N LEU A 87 -7.07 5.46 -5.06
CA LEU A 87 -5.95 6.31 -5.48
C LEU A 87 -4.62 5.56 -5.52
N ILE A 88 -4.36 4.69 -4.54
CA ILE A 88 -3.16 3.85 -4.53
C ILE A 88 -3.14 2.95 -5.77
N LEU A 89 -4.23 2.22 -6.02
CA LEU A 89 -4.34 1.33 -7.17
C LEU A 89 -4.23 2.07 -8.51
N ALA A 90 -4.89 3.24 -8.62
CA ALA A 90 -4.79 4.09 -9.81
C ALA A 90 -3.36 4.58 -10.05
N THR A 91 -2.67 5.02 -9.01
CA THR A 91 -1.28 5.51 -9.11
C THR A 91 -0.32 4.40 -9.48
N LEU A 92 -0.45 3.22 -8.87
CA LEU A 92 0.35 2.04 -9.23
C LEU A 92 0.13 1.63 -10.70
N SER A 93 -1.12 1.69 -11.17
CA SER A 93 -1.47 1.40 -12.56
C SER A 93 -0.85 2.42 -13.54
N ILE A 94 -0.82 3.71 -13.20
CA ILE A 94 -0.23 4.76 -14.05
C ILE A 94 1.28 4.59 -14.19
N ILE A 95 1.96 4.25 -13.09
CA ILE A 95 3.42 4.11 -13.06
C ILE A 95 3.86 2.72 -13.57
N GLN A 96 2.91 1.82 -13.88
CA GLN A 96 3.17 0.42 -14.22
C GLN A 96 4.08 -0.27 -13.19
N ALA A 97 3.91 0.09 -11.91
CA ALA A 97 4.67 -0.48 -10.83
C ALA A 97 4.27 -1.96 -10.65
N THR A 98 5.26 -2.85 -10.55
CA THR A 98 5.00 -4.27 -10.37
C THR A 98 4.42 -4.51 -8.97
N LEU A 99 3.21 -5.08 -8.91
CA LEU A 99 2.61 -5.50 -7.66
C LEU A 99 3.22 -6.83 -7.22
N THR A 100 4.24 -6.74 -6.37
CA THR A 100 4.87 -7.90 -5.74
C THR A 100 4.15 -8.28 -4.45
N LEU A 101 4.41 -9.48 -3.94
CA LEU A 101 3.86 -9.94 -2.65
C LEU A 101 4.22 -8.98 -1.49
N PRO A 102 5.47 -8.46 -1.37
CA PRO A 102 5.76 -7.37 -0.45
C PRO A 102 4.99 -6.07 -0.77
N GLY A 103 4.73 -5.76 -2.04
CA GLY A 103 3.89 -4.62 -2.41
C GLY A 103 2.47 -4.71 -1.83
N ILE A 104 1.86 -5.90 -1.85
CA ILE A 104 0.55 -6.15 -1.21
C ILE A 104 0.63 -5.89 0.30
N ALA A 105 1.70 -6.33 0.97
CA ALA A 105 1.92 -6.01 2.38
C ALA A 105 2.04 -4.50 2.63
N GLY A 106 2.65 -3.76 1.69
CA GLY A 106 2.71 -2.29 1.72
C GLY A 106 1.33 -1.64 1.64
N ILE A 107 0.43 -2.18 0.82
CA ILE A 107 -0.97 -1.71 0.75
C ILE A 107 -1.68 -1.95 2.08
N VAL A 108 -1.58 -3.16 2.66
CA VAL A 108 -2.20 -3.48 3.96
C VAL A 108 -1.67 -2.57 5.07
N LEU A 109 -0.37 -2.32 5.11
CA LEU A 109 0.24 -1.40 6.06
C LEU A 109 -0.29 0.03 5.87
N THR A 110 -0.43 0.48 4.62
CA THR A 110 -0.98 1.79 4.30
C THR A 110 -2.42 1.94 4.74
N VAL A 111 -3.25 0.91 4.61
CA VAL A 111 -4.64 0.93 5.10
C VAL A 111 -4.67 1.21 6.60
N GLY A 112 -3.80 0.57 7.38
CA GLY A 112 -3.67 0.82 8.83
C GLY A 112 -3.23 2.27 9.13
N MET A 113 -2.21 2.77 8.45
CA MET A 113 -1.70 4.14 8.66
C MET A 113 -2.70 5.21 8.22
N ALA A 114 -3.47 4.96 7.16
CA ALA A 114 -4.51 5.88 6.69
C ALA A 114 -5.62 6.06 7.74
N VAL A 115 -5.90 5.02 8.53
CA VAL A 115 -6.88 5.06 9.62
C VAL A 115 -6.31 5.78 10.83
N ASP A 116 -5.05 5.51 11.19
CA ASP A 116 -4.34 6.18 12.29
C ASP A 116 -4.38 7.72 12.14
N ALA A 117 -4.12 8.23 10.93
CA ALA A 117 -4.21 9.67 10.66
C ALA A 117 -5.62 10.24 10.90
N ASN A 118 -6.68 9.52 10.50
CA ASN A 118 -8.06 9.94 10.73
C ASN A 118 -8.44 9.87 12.21
N VAL A 119 -8.00 8.82 12.92
CA VAL A 119 -8.18 8.65 14.37
C VAL A 119 -7.52 9.78 15.14
N LEU A 120 -6.27 10.13 14.81
CA LEU A 120 -5.55 11.23 15.46
C LEU A 120 -6.28 12.57 15.30
N ILE A 121 -6.81 12.85 14.11
CA ILE A 121 -7.63 14.06 13.87
C ILE A 121 -8.87 14.04 14.76
N PHE A 122 -9.61 12.94 14.81
CA PHE A 122 -10.85 12.86 15.58
C PHE A 122 -10.63 12.94 17.09
N GLU A 123 -9.60 12.28 17.61
CA GLU A 123 -9.22 12.41 19.01
C GLU A 123 -8.78 13.84 19.34
N ARG A 124 -8.01 14.50 18.46
CA ARG A 124 -7.65 15.90 18.67
C ARG A 124 -8.86 16.82 18.66
N ILE A 125 -9.85 16.57 17.80
CA ILE A 125 -11.12 17.30 17.80
C ILE A 125 -11.86 17.06 19.12
N ARG A 126 -11.95 15.81 19.59
CA ARG A 126 -12.55 15.45 20.90
C ARG A 126 -11.89 16.19 22.06
N GLU A 127 -10.56 16.26 22.08
CA GLU A 127 -9.80 17.00 23.09
C GLU A 127 -10.14 18.50 23.09
N GLU A 128 -10.21 19.12 21.92
CA GLU A 128 -10.52 20.56 21.80
C GLU A 128 -11.98 20.88 22.17
N VAL A 129 -12.92 19.95 21.91
CA VAL A 129 -14.32 20.05 22.37
C VAL A 129 -14.38 19.94 23.90
N ARG A 130 -13.68 18.98 24.50
CA ARG A 130 -13.59 18.82 25.97
C ARG A 130 -12.95 20.03 26.65
N ALA A 131 -12.06 20.74 25.96
CA ALA A 131 -11.49 22.02 26.40
C ALA A 131 -12.49 23.20 26.30
N GLY A 132 -13.76 22.96 25.94
CA GLY A 132 -14.83 23.96 25.92
C GLY A 132 -14.89 24.80 24.65
N ARG A 133 -14.19 24.41 23.57
CA ARG A 133 -14.28 25.13 22.29
C ARG A 133 -15.57 24.82 21.58
N THR A 134 -16.07 25.79 20.82
CA THR A 134 -17.22 25.59 19.93
C THR A 134 -16.91 24.51 18.89
N PRO A 135 -17.90 23.73 18.43
CA PRO A 135 -17.70 22.67 17.43
C PRO A 135 -16.87 23.07 16.21
N ILE A 136 -17.11 24.28 15.69
CA ILE A 136 -16.39 24.81 14.52
C ILE A 136 -14.92 25.10 14.86
N SER A 137 -14.69 25.78 15.99
CA SER A 137 -13.32 26.11 16.44
C SER A 137 -12.52 24.86 16.84
N ALA A 138 -13.18 23.86 17.43
CA ALA A 138 -12.58 22.59 17.78
C ALA A 138 -12.15 21.79 16.54
N ILE A 139 -12.96 21.79 15.49
CA ILE A 139 -12.60 21.15 14.21
C ILE A 139 -11.39 21.84 13.58
N ASP A 140 -11.41 23.17 13.42
CA ASP A 140 -10.29 23.88 12.80
C ASP A 140 -8.99 23.74 13.62
N ALA A 141 -9.08 23.81 14.95
CA ALA A 141 -7.93 23.59 15.82
C ALA A 141 -7.43 22.14 15.80
N GLY A 142 -8.35 21.18 15.75
CA GLY A 142 -8.05 19.76 15.65
C GLY A 142 -7.26 19.45 14.39
N TYR A 143 -7.74 19.90 13.23
CA TYR A 143 -7.01 19.77 11.96
C TYR A 143 -5.66 20.50 12.00
N SER A 144 -5.61 21.76 12.45
CA SER A 144 -4.35 22.52 12.46
C SER A 144 -3.25 21.86 13.30
N ARG A 145 -3.59 21.27 14.45
CA ARG A 145 -2.60 20.61 15.33
C ARG A 145 -2.28 19.19 14.88
N ALA A 146 -3.29 18.42 14.49
CA ALA A 146 -3.08 17.07 13.99
C ALA A 146 -2.23 17.07 12.71
N LEU A 147 -2.36 18.10 11.87
CA LEU A 147 -1.56 18.25 10.65
C LEU A 147 -0.06 18.18 10.89
N THR A 148 0.46 18.90 11.90
CA THR A 148 1.90 18.88 12.21
C THR A 148 2.35 17.47 12.58
N THR A 149 1.62 16.81 13.48
CA THR A 149 1.95 15.44 13.93
C THR A 149 1.86 14.43 12.79
N ILE A 150 0.85 14.54 11.92
CA ILE A 150 0.68 13.65 10.75
C ILE A 150 1.83 13.84 9.76
N ILE A 151 2.21 15.10 9.49
CA ILE A 151 3.33 15.40 8.59
C ILE A 151 4.62 14.82 9.18
N ASP A 152 4.90 15.04 10.45
CA ASP A 152 6.13 14.54 11.10
C ASP A 152 6.22 13.01 11.05
N ALA A 153 5.13 12.31 11.39
CA ALA A 153 5.07 10.85 11.36
C ALA A 153 5.20 10.28 9.94
N ASN A 154 4.58 10.92 8.95
CA ASN A 154 4.65 10.45 7.57
C ASN A 154 5.97 10.78 6.88
N VAL A 155 6.60 11.93 7.19
CA VAL A 155 7.91 12.31 6.63
C VAL A 155 8.98 11.33 7.09
N THR A 156 8.99 10.95 8.38
CA THR A 156 9.94 9.95 8.88
C THR A 156 9.76 8.59 8.20
N THR A 157 8.52 8.17 7.97
CA THR A 157 8.21 6.92 7.26
C THR A 157 8.56 7.01 5.77
N LEU A 158 8.37 8.18 5.14
CA LEU A 158 8.74 8.41 3.75
C LEU A 158 10.26 8.36 3.55
N ILE A 159 11.04 8.89 4.49
CA ILE A 159 12.50 8.78 4.48
C ILE A 159 12.90 7.29 4.52
N ALA A 160 12.28 6.49 5.38
CA ALA A 160 12.53 5.05 5.42
C ALA A 160 12.17 4.36 4.10
N ALA A 161 11.03 4.72 3.48
CA ALA A 161 10.65 4.20 2.16
C ALA A 161 11.68 4.56 1.08
N ILE A 162 12.21 5.78 1.07
CA ILE A 162 13.26 6.20 0.13
C ILE A 162 14.54 5.36 0.31
N LEU A 163 14.95 5.13 1.55
CA LEU A 163 16.11 4.29 1.85
C LEU A 163 15.88 2.84 1.41
N LEU A 164 14.70 2.29 1.66
CA LEU A 164 14.32 0.94 1.20
C LEU A 164 14.30 0.85 -0.33
N TYR A 165 13.90 1.92 -1.03
CA TYR A 165 13.94 1.96 -2.49
C TYR A 165 15.37 2.02 -3.03
N ALA A 166 16.21 2.87 -2.45
CA ALA A 166 17.59 3.08 -2.88
C ALA A 166 18.49 1.87 -2.60
N PHE A 167 18.40 1.30 -1.39
CA PHE A 167 19.27 0.22 -0.92
C PHE A 167 18.63 -1.17 -0.98
N GLY A 168 17.30 -1.27 -1.08
CA GLY A 168 16.61 -2.55 -1.20
C GLY A 168 16.80 -3.20 -2.57
N SER A 169 16.63 -4.52 -2.61
CA SER A 169 16.73 -5.33 -3.82
C SER A 169 15.39 -5.98 -4.18
N GLY A 170 15.17 -6.16 -5.49
CA GLY A 170 14.04 -6.89 -6.08
C GLY A 170 12.68 -6.59 -5.41
N PRO A 171 12.09 -7.55 -4.66
CA PRO A 171 10.77 -7.37 -4.03
C PRO A 171 10.67 -6.22 -3.01
N VAL A 172 11.76 -5.87 -2.31
CA VAL A 172 11.77 -4.80 -1.30
C VAL A 172 11.54 -3.43 -1.92
N ARG A 173 12.03 -3.22 -3.16
CA ARG A 173 11.75 -1.99 -3.91
C ARG A 173 10.27 -1.83 -4.23
N GLY A 174 9.58 -2.93 -4.55
CA GLY A 174 8.13 -2.94 -4.75
C GLY A 174 7.38 -2.48 -3.50
N PHE A 175 7.75 -3.02 -2.33
CA PHE A 175 7.20 -2.57 -1.04
C PHE A 175 7.45 -1.07 -0.81
N ALA A 176 8.68 -0.60 -1.03
CA ALA A 176 9.04 0.81 -0.84
C ALA A 176 8.20 1.76 -1.71
N VAL A 177 7.98 1.41 -2.99
CA VAL A 177 7.14 2.20 -3.91
C VAL A 177 5.69 2.24 -3.42
N THR A 178 5.12 1.08 -3.06
CA THR A 178 3.74 1.03 -2.54
C THR A 178 3.58 1.82 -1.25
N LEU A 179 4.57 1.77 -0.36
CA LEU A 179 4.58 2.52 0.90
C LEU A 179 4.65 4.02 0.67
N ALA A 180 5.55 4.49 -0.21
CA ALA A 180 5.70 5.91 -0.51
C ALA A 180 4.43 6.50 -1.15
N ILE A 181 3.84 5.79 -2.12
CA ILE A 181 2.57 6.18 -2.74
C ILE A 181 1.45 6.18 -1.69
N GLY A 182 1.41 5.16 -0.84
CA GLY A 182 0.44 5.03 0.22
C GLY A 182 0.47 6.17 1.23
N ILE A 183 1.66 6.60 1.64
CA ILE A 183 1.84 7.75 2.52
C ILE A 183 1.35 9.03 1.85
N ALA A 184 1.77 9.29 0.60
CA ALA A 184 1.37 10.51 -0.11
C ALA A 184 -0.14 10.60 -0.33
N THR A 185 -0.77 9.49 -0.73
CA THR A 185 -2.21 9.41 -0.96
C THR A 185 -3.01 9.47 0.34
N SER A 186 -2.54 8.82 1.41
CA SER A 186 -3.21 8.85 2.72
C SER A 186 -3.18 10.25 3.36
N MET A 187 -2.05 10.95 3.28
CA MET A 187 -1.95 12.34 3.71
C MET A 187 -2.92 13.23 2.92
N PHE A 188 -2.97 13.08 1.60
CA PHE A 188 -3.88 13.84 0.77
C PHE A 188 -5.35 13.59 1.14
N THR A 189 -5.73 12.33 1.31
CA THR A 189 -7.11 11.96 1.64
C THR A 189 -7.52 12.41 3.04
N ALA A 190 -6.68 12.19 4.06
CA ALA A 190 -6.97 12.63 5.43
C ALA A 190 -7.07 14.16 5.54
N ILE A 191 -6.19 14.90 4.87
CA ILE A 191 -6.11 16.36 5.01
C ILE A 191 -7.15 17.08 4.17
N MET A 192 -7.39 16.60 2.94
CA MET A 192 -8.25 17.29 1.98
C MET A 192 -9.64 16.67 1.91
N VAL A 193 -9.74 15.36 1.69
CA VAL A 193 -11.03 14.67 1.47
C VAL A 193 -11.81 14.60 2.77
N THR A 194 -11.22 14.08 3.85
CA THR A 194 -11.89 13.98 5.15
C THR A 194 -12.29 15.37 5.67
N ARG A 195 -11.39 16.37 5.56
CA ARG A 195 -11.70 17.75 5.96
C ARG A 195 -12.85 18.36 5.17
N LEU A 196 -12.85 18.18 3.85
CA LEU A 196 -13.93 18.68 2.99
C LEU A 196 -15.27 18.06 3.38
N MET A 197 -15.31 16.74 3.61
CA MET A 197 -16.51 16.02 4.03
C MET A 197 -17.01 16.52 5.39
N VAL A 198 -16.12 16.64 6.37
CA VAL A 198 -16.46 17.10 7.72
C VAL A 198 -16.97 18.55 7.70
N VAL A 199 -16.30 19.45 6.98
CA VAL A 199 -16.72 20.85 6.86
C VAL A 199 -18.04 21.00 6.10
N ALA A 200 -18.24 20.23 5.03
CA ALA A 200 -19.50 20.24 4.28
C ALA A 200 -20.67 19.73 5.13
N TRP A 201 -20.45 18.68 5.92
CA TRP A 201 -21.44 18.17 6.87
C TRP A 201 -21.76 19.19 7.97
N LEU A 202 -20.73 19.84 8.54
CA LEU A 202 -20.88 20.86 9.58
C LEU A 202 -21.71 22.05 9.09
N ARG A 203 -21.46 22.52 7.86
CA ARG A 203 -22.22 23.61 7.23
C ARG A 203 -23.69 23.26 7.00
N ARG A 204 -24.00 22.01 6.62
CA ARG A 204 -25.37 21.54 6.38
C ARG A 204 -26.15 21.27 7.67
N THR A 205 -25.52 20.68 8.67
CA THR A 205 -26.23 20.13 9.84
C THR A 205 -26.24 21.09 11.03
N ARG A 206 -25.31 22.07 11.09
CA ARG A 206 -25.10 23.00 12.21
C ARG A 206 -25.37 22.35 13.59
N PRO A 207 -24.68 21.25 13.95
CA PRO A 207 -24.93 20.56 15.20
C PRO A 207 -24.56 21.47 16.38
N GLN A 208 -25.43 21.56 17.39
CA GLN A 208 -25.10 22.23 18.65
C GLN A 208 -24.10 21.42 19.48
N GLU A 209 -24.09 20.10 19.30
CA GLU A 209 -23.14 19.17 19.92
C GLU A 209 -22.61 18.19 18.86
N LEU A 210 -21.31 17.91 18.92
CA LEU A 210 -20.69 16.91 18.05
C LEU A 210 -21.04 15.52 18.59
N PRO A 211 -21.46 14.56 17.74
CA PRO A 211 -21.65 13.18 18.15
C PRO A 211 -20.28 12.50 18.30
N VAL A 212 -19.54 12.93 19.32
CA VAL A 212 -18.23 12.42 19.70
C VAL A 212 -18.27 11.74 21.05
#